data_AF-A0A358QZW6-F1
#
_entry.id   AF-A0A358QZW6-F1
#
_cell.length_a   1.000
_cell.length_b   1.000
_cell.length_c   1.000
_cell.angle_alpha   90.00
_cell.angle_beta   90.00
_cell.angle_gamma   90.00
#
_symmetry.space_group_name_H-M   'P 1'
#
loop_
_entity.id
_entity.type
_entity.pdbx_description
1 polymer ?
#
loop_
_entity_poly.entity_id
_entity_poly.type
_entity_poly.pdbx_seq_one_letter_code
_entity_poly.pdbx_strand_id
1 'polypeptide(L)'
;MIWYLLKDFKYREKEKMNFITLLGIKFWVRHIAVFVLICSLNILAVHKTNFVMSAVGYIILITYAIYFVKNTELVMEIKFGNALGRYKKRLSVLRNVLKDMDLYSDSKIHYIIELVDKQKNQLQYSKNIFKPFTIVMSTILIPLILGTLNWIYKYMKNIDEIVFYTGLIIALILALLSIAYMVKPIIADFIDKEYYSFNSLQSMLHDIYLMDFVE
;
A
#
# COMPACT_ATOMS: atom_id res chain seq x y z
N MET A 1 -4.71 -17.32 20.18
CA MET A 1 -5.97 -17.74 19.55
C MET A 1 -6.26 -16.95 18.26
N ILE A 2 -6.47 -15.62 18.29
CA ILE A 2 -6.81 -14.84 17.08
C ILE A 2 -5.72 -14.91 15.99
N TRP A 3 -4.45 -14.86 16.38
CA TRP A 3 -3.34 -15.04 15.44
C TRP A 3 -3.40 -16.37 14.68
N TYR A 4 -3.83 -17.44 15.35
CA TYR A 4 -4.05 -18.75 14.71
C TYR A 4 -5.26 -18.71 13.77
N LEU A 5 -6.37 -18.10 14.20
CA LEU A 5 -7.54 -17.88 13.35
C LEU A 5 -7.17 -17.10 12.07
N LEU A 6 -6.43 -15.99 12.22
CA LEU A 6 -5.99 -15.15 11.11
C LEU A 6 -5.02 -15.91 10.19
N LYS A 7 -4.12 -16.71 10.76
CA LYS A 7 -3.16 -17.52 10.00
C LYS A 7 -3.88 -18.58 9.17
N ASP A 8 -4.80 -19.33 9.76
CA ASP A 8 -5.57 -20.37 9.08
C ASP A 8 -6.51 -19.78 8.03
N PHE A 9 -7.15 -18.66 8.35
CA PHE A 9 -7.95 -17.91 7.38
C PHE A 9 -7.11 -17.49 6.17
N LYS A 10 -5.96 -16.84 6.39
CA LYS A 10 -5.06 -16.42 5.31
C LYS A 10 -4.51 -17.60 4.51
N TYR A 11 -4.20 -18.71 5.17
CA TYR A 11 -3.71 -19.91 4.51
C TYR A 11 -4.76 -20.47 3.54
N ARG A 12 -5.98 -20.69 4.02
CA ARG A 12 -7.08 -21.24 3.21
C ARG A 12 -7.59 -20.26 2.15
N GLU A 13 -7.52 -18.96 2.44
CA GLU A 13 -7.79 -17.91 1.46
C GLU A 13 -6.76 -17.94 0.32
N LYS A 14 -5.46 -17.98 0.66
CA LYS A 14 -4.37 -18.00 -0.33
C LYS A 14 -4.37 -19.27 -1.16
N GLU A 15 -4.66 -20.42 -0.56
CA GLU A 15 -4.80 -21.69 -1.29
C GLU A 15 -5.96 -21.62 -2.30
N LYS A 16 -7.09 -20.99 -1.93
CA LYS A 16 -8.25 -20.80 -2.80
C LYS A 16 -8.11 -19.64 -3.80
N MET A 17 -7.12 -18.76 -3.62
CA MET A 17 -6.93 -17.52 -4.41
C MET A 17 -5.49 -17.31 -4.89
N ASN A 18 -4.71 -18.39 -5.09
CA ASN A 18 -3.31 -18.31 -5.51
C ASN A 18 -3.17 -17.72 -6.93
N PHE A 19 -3.01 -16.40 -6.99
CA PHE A 19 -3.14 -15.58 -8.20
C PHE A 19 -2.23 -16.03 -9.36
N ILE A 20 -1.02 -16.51 -9.05
CA ILE A 20 -0.03 -16.95 -10.04
C ILE A 20 -0.46 -18.24 -10.75
N THR A 21 -0.90 -19.25 -10.01
CA THR A 21 -1.42 -20.49 -10.61
C THR A 21 -2.75 -20.24 -11.32
N LEU A 22 -3.53 -19.26 -10.87
CA LEU A 22 -4.84 -18.95 -11.42
C LEU A 22 -4.80 -18.23 -12.76
N LEU A 23 -3.92 -17.25 -12.98
CA LEU A 23 -3.80 -16.59 -14.29
C LEU A 23 -3.18 -17.52 -15.35
N GLY A 24 -2.43 -18.53 -14.89
CA GLY A 24 -1.74 -19.49 -15.73
C GLY A 24 -0.46 -18.93 -16.33
N ILE A 25 0.54 -19.80 -16.53
CA ILE A 25 1.87 -19.42 -17.03
C ILE A 25 1.79 -18.65 -18.36
N LYS A 26 0.85 -19.01 -19.24
CA LYS A 26 0.66 -18.34 -20.55
C LYS A 26 0.33 -16.85 -20.42
N PHE A 27 -0.44 -16.45 -19.41
CA PHE A 27 -0.76 -15.04 -19.15
C PHE A 27 0.51 -14.25 -18.80
N TRP A 28 1.29 -14.80 -17.87
CA TRP A 28 2.54 -14.18 -17.42
C TRP A 28 3.58 -14.07 -18.52
N VAL A 29 3.78 -15.14 -19.30
CA VAL A 29 4.75 -15.14 -20.42
C VAL A 29 4.43 -14.04 -21.42
N ARG A 30 3.14 -13.88 -21.82
CA ARG A 30 2.72 -12.81 -22.73
C ARG A 30 3.01 -11.43 -22.14
N HIS A 31 2.64 -11.20 -20.88
CA HIS A 31 2.76 -9.87 -20.30
C HIS A 31 4.20 -9.47 -19.99
N ILE A 32 5.04 -10.42 -19.59
CA ILE A 32 6.49 -10.23 -19.40
C ILE A 32 7.16 -9.94 -20.74
N ALA A 33 6.83 -10.68 -21.81
CA ALA A 33 7.41 -10.45 -23.14
C ALA A 33 7.13 -9.03 -23.65
N VAL A 34 5.89 -8.55 -23.52
CA VAL A 34 5.53 -7.17 -23.91
C VAL A 34 6.23 -6.14 -23.01
N PHE A 35 6.31 -6.38 -21.70
CA PHE A 35 7.01 -5.48 -20.79
C PHE A 35 8.50 -5.35 -21.13
N VAL A 36 9.18 -6.48 -21.35
CA VAL A 36 10.60 -6.52 -21.77
C VAL A 36 10.81 -5.77 -23.08
N LEU A 37 9.90 -5.91 -24.04
CA LEU A 37 9.96 -5.20 -25.32
C LEU A 37 9.79 -3.68 -25.14
N ILE A 38 8.84 -3.24 -24.32
CA ILE A 38 8.65 -1.79 -24.04
C ILE A 38 9.88 -1.24 -23.31
N CYS A 39 10.44 -1.97 -22.34
CA CYS A 39 11.65 -1.56 -21.62
C CYS A 39 12.87 -1.48 -22.55
N SER A 40 13.08 -2.45 -23.43
CA SER A 40 14.23 -2.45 -24.34
C SER A 40 14.16 -1.28 -25.33
N LEU A 41 12.96 -0.96 -25.85
CA LEU A 41 12.75 0.22 -26.69
C LEU A 41 13.04 1.53 -25.95
N ASN A 42 12.61 1.65 -24.69
CA ASN A 42 12.90 2.84 -23.87
C ASN A 42 14.40 2.99 -23.58
N ILE A 43 15.09 1.90 -23.25
CA ILE A 43 16.55 1.91 -23.00
C ILE A 43 17.29 2.37 -24.27
N LEU A 44 16.91 1.85 -25.44
CA LEU A 44 17.51 2.27 -26.72
C LEU A 44 17.23 3.74 -27.05
N ALA A 45 16.03 4.23 -26.76
CA ALA A 45 15.66 5.63 -26.97
C ALA A 45 16.46 6.59 -26.08
N VAL A 46 16.65 6.22 -24.81
CA VAL A 46 17.48 6.97 -23.85
C VAL A 46 18.95 6.96 -24.29
N HIS A 47 19.48 5.81 -24.71
CA HIS A 47 20.86 5.69 -25.17
C HIS A 47 21.15 6.57 -26.40
N LYS A 48 20.20 6.68 -27.32
CA LYS A 48 20.30 7.54 -28.53
C LYS A 48 19.89 9.00 -28.30
N THR A 49 19.73 9.41 -27.04
CA THR A 49 19.29 10.77 -26.62
C THR A 49 18.02 11.26 -27.35
N ASN A 50 17.16 10.35 -27.80
CA ASN A 50 15.94 10.69 -28.52
C ASN A 50 14.78 10.86 -27.53
N PHE A 51 14.64 12.10 -27.04
CA PHE A 51 13.64 12.47 -26.05
C PHE A 51 12.20 12.15 -26.52
N VAL A 52 11.89 12.37 -27.79
CA VAL A 52 10.56 12.11 -28.36
C VAL A 52 10.22 10.62 -28.29
N MET A 53 11.17 9.76 -28.67
CA MET A 53 10.98 8.31 -28.65
C MET A 53 10.88 7.77 -27.22
N SER A 54 11.59 8.37 -26.27
CA SER A 54 11.48 8.06 -24.84
C SER A 54 10.11 8.45 -24.28
N ALA A 55 9.61 9.66 -24.59
CA ALA A 55 8.29 10.12 -24.18
C ALA A 55 7.17 9.20 -24.71
N VAL A 56 7.25 8.79 -25.99
CA VAL A 56 6.32 7.82 -26.59
C VAL A 56 6.41 6.47 -25.86
N GLY A 57 7.62 6.01 -25.54
CA GLY A 57 7.84 4.78 -24.78
C GLY A 57 7.20 4.80 -23.39
N TYR A 58 7.26 5.93 -22.67
CA TYR A 58 6.57 6.09 -21.38
C TYR A 58 5.05 6.11 -21.52
N ILE A 59 4.50 6.78 -22.53
CA ILE A 59 3.06 6.78 -22.80
C ILE A 59 2.56 5.35 -23.07
N ILE A 60 3.29 4.58 -23.87
CA ILE A 60 2.98 3.17 -24.13
C ILE A 60 3.04 2.35 -22.84
N LEU A 61 4.05 2.58 -21.99
CA LEU A 61 4.20 1.86 -20.72
C LEU A 61 3.05 2.15 -19.75
N ILE A 62 2.65 3.42 -19.61
CA ILE A 62 1.52 3.83 -18.76
C ILE A 62 0.21 3.23 -19.30
N THR A 63 -0.03 3.33 -20.61
CA THR A 63 -1.24 2.77 -21.25
C THR A 63 -1.30 1.26 -21.07
N TYR A 64 -0.17 0.58 -21.23
CA TYR A 64 -0.06 -0.86 -21.03
C TYR A 64 -0.26 -1.26 -19.57
N ALA A 65 0.25 -0.47 -18.60
CA ALA A 65 0.01 -0.71 -17.18
C ALA A 65 -1.50 -0.63 -16.85
N ILE A 66 -2.20 0.38 -17.36
CA ILE A 66 -3.66 0.50 -17.21
C ILE A 66 -4.37 -0.70 -17.84
N TYR A 67 -3.98 -1.10 -19.06
CA TYR A 67 -4.53 -2.27 -19.73
C TYR A 67 -4.28 -3.56 -18.94
N PHE A 68 -3.08 -3.74 -18.39
CA PHE A 68 -2.72 -4.90 -17.58
C PHE A 68 -3.60 -5.00 -16.33
N VAL A 69 -3.80 -3.89 -15.62
CA VAL A 69 -4.68 -3.84 -14.43
C VAL A 69 -6.12 -4.22 -14.83
N LYS A 70 -6.69 -3.57 -15.85
CA LYS A 70 -8.06 -3.88 -16.31
C LYS A 70 -8.22 -5.33 -16.75
N ASN A 71 -7.28 -5.86 -17.53
CA ASN A 71 -7.34 -7.23 -18.01
C ASN A 71 -7.19 -8.24 -16.86
N THR A 72 -6.37 -7.91 -15.87
CA THR A 72 -6.25 -8.70 -14.64
C THR A 72 -7.56 -8.71 -13.86
N GLU A 73 -8.18 -7.54 -13.67
CA GLU A 73 -9.47 -7.43 -12.99
C GLU A 73 -10.56 -8.21 -13.71
N LEU A 74 -10.62 -8.14 -15.04
CA LEU A 74 -11.57 -8.87 -15.86
C LEU A 74 -11.36 -10.39 -15.76
N VAL A 75 -10.11 -10.87 -15.81
CA VAL A 75 -9.82 -12.30 -15.62
C VAL A 75 -10.18 -12.75 -14.20
N MET A 76 -9.93 -11.91 -13.20
CA MET A 76 -10.33 -12.15 -11.81
C MET A 76 -11.86 -12.18 -11.65
N GLU A 77 -12.58 -11.31 -12.35
CA GLU A 77 -14.04 -11.27 -12.36
C GLU A 77 -14.63 -12.51 -13.03
N ILE A 78 -14.09 -12.94 -14.17
CA ILE A 78 -14.52 -14.18 -14.83
C ILE A 78 -14.29 -15.42 -13.93
N LYS A 79 -13.16 -15.47 -13.20
CA LYS A 79 -12.80 -16.65 -12.39
C LYS A 79 -13.38 -16.66 -10.98
N PHE A 80 -13.57 -15.50 -10.35
CA PHE A 80 -13.99 -15.38 -8.95
C PHE A 80 -15.27 -14.59 -8.75
N GLY A 81 -15.88 -14.12 -9.82
CA GLY A 81 -16.96 -13.16 -9.78
C GLY A 81 -16.46 -11.75 -9.41
N ASN A 82 -17.42 -10.84 -9.37
CA ASN A 82 -17.23 -9.43 -9.06
C ASN A 82 -16.68 -9.27 -7.63
N ALA A 83 -16.27 -8.06 -7.24
CA ALA A 83 -15.73 -7.79 -5.90
C ALA A 83 -16.61 -8.35 -4.76
N LEU A 84 -17.94 -8.27 -4.94
CA LEU A 84 -18.93 -8.84 -4.02
C LEU A 84 -18.86 -10.38 -3.94
N GLY A 85 -18.66 -11.07 -5.06
CA GLY A 85 -18.51 -12.52 -5.12
C GLY A 85 -17.25 -12.99 -4.39
N ARG A 86 -16.14 -12.28 -4.58
CA ARG A 86 -14.90 -12.52 -3.83
C ARG A 86 -15.12 -12.32 -2.33
N TYR A 87 -15.80 -11.25 -1.94
CA TYR A 87 -16.11 -10.97 -0.54
C TYR A 87 -16.96 -12.10 0.08
N LYS A 88 -18.03 -12.53 -0.58
CA LYS A 88 -18.86 -13.66 -0.15
C LYS A 88 -18.06 -14.96 0.00
N LYS A 89 -17.13 -15.23 -0.93
CA LYS A 89 -16.23 -16.39 -0.84
C LYS A 89 -15.30 -16.30 0.38
N ARG A 90 -14.76 -15.12 0.68
CA ARG A 90 -13.94 -14.88 1.89
C ARG A 90 -14.75 -15.11 3.17
N LEU A 91 -15.98 -14.58 3.24
CA LEU A 91 -16.89 -14.85 4.37
C LEU A 91 -17.14 -16.35 4.54
N SER A 92 -17.43 -17.07 3.46
CA SER A 92 -17.61 -18.53 3.51
C SER A 92 -16.36 -19.27 4.02
N VAL A 93 -15.16 -18.86 3.58
CA VAL A 93 -13.91 -19.43 4.10
C VAL A 93 -13.77 -19.15 5.60
N LEU A 94 -14.05 -17.93 6.05
CA LEU A 94 -13.99 -17.57 7.46
C LEU A 94 -15.00 -18.36 8.29
N ARG A 95 -16.24 -18.52 7.82
CA ARG A 95 -17.26 -19.37 8.47
C ARG A 95 -16.76 -20.81 8.65
N ASN A 96 -16.15 -21.39 7.62
CA ASN A 96 -15.63 -22.75 7.71
C ASN A 96 -14.47 -22.85 8.71
N VAL A 97 -13.56 -21.87 8.73
CA VAL A 97 -12.49 -21.84 9.73
C VAL A 97 -13.06 -21.73 11.15
N LEU A 98 -14.06 -20.87 11.37
CA LEU A 98 -14.72 -20.75 12.67
C LEU A 98 -15.39 -22.06 13.09
N LYS A 99 -16.06 -22.76 12.17
CA LYS A 99 -16.68 -24.06 12.45
C LYS A 99 -15.64 -25.13 12.78
N ASP A 100 -14.58 -25.23 11.99
CA ASP A 100 -13.49 -26.19 12.20
C ASP A 100 -12.77 -25.98 13.54
N MET A 101 -12.70 -24.75 14.02
CA MET A 101 -12.10 -24.39 15.31
C MET A 101 -13.08 -24.46 16.50
N ASP A 102 -14.33 -24.89 16.28
CA ASP A 102 -15.41 -24.81 17.28
C ASP A 102 -15.59 -23.39 17.86
N LEU A 103 -15.53 -22.38 17.00
CA LEU A 103 -15.69 -20.96 17.33
C LEU A 103 -16.98 -20.34 16.75
N TYR A 104 -17.78 -21.14 16.05
CA TYR A 104 -18.99 -20.69 15.35
C TYR A 104 -20.23 -20.72 16.25
N SER A 105 -20.29 -19.81 17.22
CA SER A 105 -21.49 -19.53 18.01
C SER A 105 -21.60 -18.04 18.30
N ASP A 106 -22.81 -17.54 18.53
CA ASP A 106 -23.10 -16.13 18.83
C ASP A 106 -22.13 -15.55 19.89
N SER A 107 -22.10 -16.18 21.07
CA SER A 107 -21.22 -15.79 22.18
C SER A 107 -19.73 -15.85 21.86
N LYS A 108 -19.27 -16.87 21.12
CA LYS A 108 -17.85 -17.04 20.76
C LYS A 108 -17.43 -16.01 19.71
N ILE A 109 -18.28 -15.72 18.73
CA ILE A 109 -18.00 -14.70 17.70
C ILE A 109 -17.96 -13.31 18.32
N HIS A 110 -18.92 -12.97 19.18
CA HIS A 110 -18.91 -11.71 19.92
C HIS A 110 -17.62 -11.54 20.73
N TYR A 111 -17.24 -12.58 21.47
CA TYR A 111 -15.99 -12.62 22.23
C TYR A 111 -14.74 -12.45 21.35
N ILE A 112 -14.71 -13.08 20.16
CA ILE A 112 -13.59 -12.92 19.21
C ILE A 112 -13.53 -11.48 18.68
N ILE A 113 -14.66 -10.84 18.39
CA ILE A 113 -14.71 -9.44 17.95
C ILE A 113 -14.09 -8.53 19.02
N GLU A 114 -14.44 -8.71 20.29
CA GLU A 114 -13.86 -7.94 21.40
C GLU A 114 -12.35 -8.17 21.52
N LEU A 115 -11.90 -9.43 21.42
CA LEU A 115 -10.47 -9.75 21.49
C LEU A 115 -9.70 -9.15 20.29
N VAL A 116 -10.30 -9.13 19.10
CA VAL A 116 -9.72 -8.50 17.91
C VAL A 116 -9.58 -7.00 18.13
N ASP A 117 -10.58 -6.35 18.71
CA ASP A 117 -10.54 -4.92 18.99
C ASP A 117 -9.43 -4.56 20.00
N LYS A 118 -9.30 -5.35 21.07
CA LYS A 118 -8.22 -5.21 22.05
C LYS A 118 -6.84 -5.35 21.41
N GLN A 119 -6.64 -6.34 20.52
CA GLN A 119 -5.36 -6.55 19.84
C GLN A 119 -5.06 -5.47 18.80
N LYS A 120 -6.07 -5.06 18.02
CA LYS A 120 -5.94 -4.03 16.99
C LYS A 120 -5.42 -2.71 17.56
N ASN A 121 -5.92 -2.29 18.72
CA ASN A 121 -5.46 -1.05 19.36
C ASN A 121 -3.98 -1.08 19.78
N GLN A 122 -3.40 -2.28 19.95
CA GLN A 122 -1.98 -2.45 20.28
C GLN A 122 -1.07 -2.49 19.03
N LEU A 123 -1.64 -2.68 17.84
CA LEU A 123 -0.90 -2.93 16.59
C LEU A 123 -0.74 -1.68 15.70
N GLN A 124 -1.28 -0.52 16.09
CA GLN A 124 -1.15 0.73 15.32
C GLN A 124 0.19 1.44 15.59
N TYR A 125 1.29 0.76 15.24
CA TYR A 125 2.65 1.21 15.52
C TYR A 125 3.04 2.47 14.75
N SER A 126 2.48 2.69 13.55
CA SER A 126 2.77 3.88 12.75
C SER A 126 2.50 5.18 13.50
N LYS A 127 1.39 5.26 14.27
CA LYS A 127 1.06 6.45 15.07
C LYS A 127 2.12 6.75 16.12
N ASN A 128 2.72 5.72 16.70
CA ASN A 128 3.74 5.84 17.73
C ASN A 128 5.13 6.17 17.16
N ILE A 129 5.41 5.79 15.91
CA ILE A 129 6.69 6.05 15.25
C ILE A 129 6.70 7.41 14.56
N PHE A 130 5.63 7.76 13.82
CA PHE A 130 5.62 9.00 13.03
C PHE A 130 5.52 10.26 13.88
N LYS A 131 4.82 10.22 15.01
CA LYS A 131 4.62 11.38 15.89
C LYS A 131 5.94 11.92 16.47
N PRO A 132 6.79 11.11 17.13
CA PRO A 132 8.09 11.57 17.60
C PRO A 132 9.04 11.90 16.44
N PHE A 133 9.00 11.17 15.32
CA PHE A 133 9.81 11.49 14.15
C PHE A 133 9.52 12.89 13.61
N THR A 134 8.25 13.26 13.46
CA THR A 134 7.88 14.62 13.03
C THR A 134 8.33 15.70 14.01
N ILE A 135 8.26 15.44 15.32
CA ILE A 135 8.69 16.38 16.35
C ILE A 135 10.21 16.57 16.28
N VAL A 136 10.98 15.48 16.31
CA VAL A 136 12.45 15.52 16.22
C VAL A 136 12.91 16.20 14.93
N MET A 137 12.29 15.86 13.80
CA MET A 137 12.59 16.49 12.52
C MET A 137 12.31 17.99 12.56
N SER A 138 11.15 18.44 13.07
CA SER A 138 10.86 19.87 13.18
C SER A 138 11.84 20.62 14.10
N THR A 139 12.22 20.01 15.24
CA THR A 139 13.12 20.61 16.22
C THR A 139 14.55 20.74 15.70
N ILE A 140 14.99 19.87 14.79
CA ILE A 140 16.35 19.89 14.21
C ILE A 140 16.39 20.67 12.90
N LEU A 141 15.41 20.49 12.01
CA LEU A 141 15.38 21.15 10.70
C LEU A 141 15.24 22.66 10.82
N ILE A 142 14.34 23.15 11.69
CA ILE A 142 14.08 24.59 11.78
C ILE A 142 15.35 25.37 12.18
N PRO A 143 16.10 24.98 13.24
CA PRO A 143 17.38 25.62 13.56
C PRO A 143 18.43 25.51 12.44
N LEU A 144 18.50 24.38 11.73
CA LEU A 144 19.42 24.19 10.61
C LEU A 144 19.10 25.13 9.44
N ILE A 145 17.81 25.29 9.11
CA ILE A 145 17.33 26.19 8.07
C ILE A 145 17.62 27.65 8.47
N LEU A 146 17.30 28.04 9.71
CA LEU A 146 17.59 29.38 10.19
C LEU A 146 19.10 29.67 10.23
N GLY A 147 19.91 28.69 10.63
CA GLY A 147 21.38 28.80 10.64
C GLY A 147 21.97 28.96 9.24
N THR A 148 21.46 28.20 8.26
CA THR A 148 21.90 28.29 6.86
C THR A 148 21.47 29.60 6.21
N LEU A 149 20.25 30.07 6.47
CA LEU A 149 19.78 31.39 6.00
C LEU A 149 20.60 32.54 6.61
N ASN A 150 20.90 32.47 7.92
CA ASN A 150 21.74 33.47 8.58
C ASN A 150 23.18 33.46 8.04
N TRP A 151 23.73 32.28 7.73
CA TRP A 151 25.03 32.15 7.10
C TRP A 151 25.05 32.78 5.70
N ILE A 152 24.03 32.52 4.87
CA ILE A 152 23.88 33.15 3.55
C ILE A 152 23.83 34.68 3.68
N TYR A 153 22.98 35.19 4.57
CA TYR A 153 22.84 36.62 4.79
C TYR A 153 24.13 37.30 5.28
N LYS A 154 24.95 36.60 6.07
CA LYS A 154 26.17 37.15 6.65
C LYS A 154 27.36 37.16 5.66
N TYR A 155 27.44 36.20 4.75
CA TYR A 155 28.60 36.02 3.87
C TYR A 155 28.38 36.47 2.43
N MET A 156 27.12 36.61 1.99
CA MET A 156 26.81 37.12 0.65
C MET A 156 26.57 38.63 0.70
N LYS A 157 27.22 39.36 -0.20
CA LYS A 157 27.10 40.83 -0.30
C LYS A 157 26.09 41.27 -1.35
N ASN A 158 25.71 40.37 -2.26
CA ASN A 158 24.80 40.66 -3.36
C ASN A 158 23.37 40.19 -3.02
N ILE A 159 22.41 41.10 -3.12
CA ILE A 159 21.00 40.84 -2.80
C ILE A 159 20.41 39.79 -3.75
N ASP A 160 20.78 39.82 -5.03
CA ASP A 160 20.24 38.90 -6.03
C ASP A 160 20.67 37.44 -5.74
N GLU A 161 21.90 37.26 -5.27
CA GLU A 161 22.42 35.95 -4.84
C GLU A 161 21.70 35.45 -3.59
N ILE A 162 21.49 36.32 -2.59
CA ILE A 162 20.75 35.98 -1.37
C ILE A 162 19.33 35.49 -1.71
N VAL A 163 18.62 36.19 -2.60
CA VAL A 163 17.28 35.81 -3.03
C VAL A 163 17.29 34.47 -3.76
N PHE A 164 18.25 34.25 -4.66
CA PHE A 164 18.38 33.01 -5.41
C PHE A 164 18.64 31.78 -4.51
N TYR A 165 19.61 31.87 -3.60
CA TYR A 165 19.94 30.76 -2.69
C TYR A 165 18.84 30.50 -1.66
N THR A 166 18.17 31.54 -1.17
CA THR A 166 17.01 31.39 -0.29
C THR A 166 15.87 30.65 -1.01
N GLY A 167 15.58 31.02 -2.27
CA GLY A 167 14.59 30.33 -3.10
C GLY A 167 14.91 28.84 -3.32
N LEU A 168 16.18 28.51 -3.55
CA LEU A 168 16.66 27.12 -3.67
C LEU A 168 16.45 26.32 -2.38
N ILE A 169 16.73 26.89 -1.22
CA ILE A 169 16.53 26.23 0.07
C ILE A 169 15.03 25.97 0.32
N ILE A 170 14.17 26.95 0.05
CA ILE A 170 12.72 26.79 0.17
C ILE A 170 12.22 25.67 -0.77
N ALA A 171 12.67 25.67 -2.03
CA ALA A 171 12.32 24.63 -3.00
C ALA A 171 12.78 23.23 -2.55
N LEU A 172 14.00 23.12 -1.99
CA LEU A 172 14.54 21.88 -1.43
C LEU A 172 13.69 21.36 -0.26
N ILE A 173 13.27 22.25 0.65
CA ILE A 173 12.40 21.90 1.79
C ILE A 173 11.05 21.39 1.29
N LEU A 174 10.44 22.07 0.32
CA LEU A 174 9.17 21.66 -0.28
C LEU A 174 9.28 20.30 -0.97
N ALA A 175 10.39 20.04 -1.67
CA ALA A 175 10.66 18.74 -2.29
C ALA A 175 10.81 17.63 -1.24
N LEU A 176 11.56 17.86 -0.16
CA LEU A 176 11.72 16.92 0.94
C LEU A 176 10.39 16.62 1.65
N LEU A 177 9.56 17.65 1.89
CA LEU A 177 8.23 17.48 2.47
C LEU A 177 7.31 16.67 1.56
N SER A 178 7.37 16.91 0.25
CA SER A 178 6.58 16.17 -0.74
C SER A 178 6.97 14.68 -0.75
N ILE A 179 8.26 14.37 -0.75
CA ILE A 179 8.77 13.00 -0.65
C ILE A 179 8.32 12.35 0.66
N ALA A 180 8.47 13.04 1.79
CA ALA A 180 8.04 12.53 3.09
C ALA A 180 6.53 12.22 3.12
N TYR A 181 5.70 13.05 2.50
CA TYR A 181 4.26 12.84 2.41
C TYR A 181 3.90 11.63 1.53
N MET A 182 4.63 11.41 0.43
CA MET A 182 4.45 10.23 -0.43
C MET A 182 4.93 8.93 0.23
N VAL A 183 6.02 8.99 1.02
CA VAL A 183 6.63 7.82 1.67
C VAL A 183 5.87 7.40 2.93
N LYS A 184 5.28 8.35 3.66
CA LYS A 184 4.49 8.09 4.89
C LYS A 184 3.41 7.00 4.72
N PRO A 185 2.51 7.04 3.72
CA PRO A 185 1.49 5.99 3.56
C PRO A 185 2.11 4.63 3.24
N ILE A 186 3.18 4.59 2.44
CA ILE A 186 3.88 3.34 2.09
C ILE A 186 4.49 2.69 3.33
N ILE A 187 5.17 3.48 4.17
CA ILE A 187 5.74 2.99 5.43
C ILE A 187 4.62 2.60 6.41
N ALA A 188 3.54 3.37 6.48
CA ALA A 188 2.39 3.03 7.32
C ALA A 188 1.78 1.68 6.90
N ASP A 189 1.59 1.43 5.61
CA ASP A 189 1.06 0.16 5.11
C ASP A 189 2.00 -1.03 5.39
N PHE A 190 3.31 -0.79 5.39
CA PHE A 190 4.29 -1.81 5.74
C PHE A 190 4.29 -2.13 7.24
N ILE A 191 4.30 -1.10 8.09
CA ILE A 191 4.36 -1.22 9.55
C ILE A 191 3.02 -1.70 10.13
N ASP A 192 1.91 -1.14 9.66
CA ASP A 192 0.55 -1.44 10.14
C ASP A 192 -0.13 -2.57 9.34
N LYS A 193 0.63 -3.34 8.57
CA LYS A 193 0.11 -4.48 7.80
C LYS A 193 -0.74 -5.43 8.66
N GLU A 194 -0.30 -5.65 9.90
CA GLU A 194 -1.00 -6.47 10.87
C GLU A 194 -2.30 -5.79 11.32
N TYR A 195 -2.25 -4.51 11.67
CA TYR A 195 -3.45 -3.71 11.99
C TYR A 195 -4.52 -3.81 10.90
N TYR A 196 -4.15 -3.63 9.62
CA TYR A 196 -5.10 -3.75 8.51
C TYR A 196 -5.65 -5.17 8.36
N SER A 197 -4.83 -6.18 8.62
CA SER A 197 -5.27 -7.58 8.59
C SER A 197 -6.31 -7.86 9.68
N PHE A 198 -6.09 -7.36 10.90
CA PHE A 198 -7.03 -7.47 12.01
C PHE A 198 -8.31 -6.66 11.76
N ASN A 199 -8.20 -5.45 11.21
CA ASN A 199 -9.35 -4.63 10.85
C ASN A 199 -10.24 -5.32 9.80
N SER A 200 -9.62 -5.93 8.78
CA SER A 200 -10.36 -6.70 7.78
C SER A 200 -11.04 -7.93 8.39
N LEU A 201 -10.37 -8.65 9.30
CA LEU A 201 -10.96 -9.79 10.01
C LEU A 201 -12.15 -9.35 10.89
N GLN A 202 -12.00 -8.25 11.62
CA GLN A 202 -13.06 -7.66 12.47
C GLN A 202 -14.32 -7.38 11.65
N SER A 203 -14.17 -6.69 10.52
CA SER A 203 -15.30 -6.36 9.63
C SER A 203 -16.01 -7.62 9.15
N MET A 204 -15.27 -8.65 8.73
CA MET A 204 -15.89 -9.90 8.28
C MET A 204 -16.56 -10.68 9.41
N LEU A 205 -16.00 -10.68 10.63
CA LEU A 205 -16.63 -11.29 11.78
C LEU A 205 -17.93 -10.57 12.16
N HIS A 206 -17.96 -9.24 12.05
CA HIS A 206 -19.16 -8.45 12.29
C HIS A 206 -20.24 -8.74 11.25
N ASP A 207 -19.87 -8.87 9.98
CA ASP A 207 -20.80 -9.26 8.93
C ASP A 207 -21.35 -10.67 9.15
N ILE A 208 -20.51 -11.63 9.55
CA ILE A 208 -20.97 -12.98 9.93
C ILE A 208 -21.95 -12.92 11.10
N TYR A 209 -21.62 -12.13 12.14
CA TYR A 209 -22.47 -11.96 13.31
C TYR A 209 -23.87 -11.46 12.93
N LEU A 210 -23.91 -10.38 12.13
CA LEU A 210 -25.16 -9.76 11.69
C LEU A 210 -25.97 -10.69 10.78
N MET A 211 -25.33 -11.38 9.84
CA MET A 211 -26.02 -12.25 8.87
C MET A 211 -26.52 -13.57 9.48
N ASP A 212 -25.81 -14.12 10.46
CA ASP A 212 -26.04 -15.50 10.90
C ASP A 212 -26.70 -15.60 12.29
N PHE A 213 -26.73 -14.53 13.10
CA PHE A 213 -27.20 -14.58 14.50
C PHE A 213 -28.16 -13.45 14.92
N VAL A 214 -28.32 -12.40 14.11
CA VAL A 214 -29.18 -11.24 14.42
C VAL A 214 -30.46 -11.21 13.55
N GLU A 215 -30.50 -11.99 12.47
CA GLU A 215 -31.75 -12.28 11.70
C GLU A 215 -32.68 -13.23 12.46
#